data_AF-A0A7J4NUI3-F1
#
_entry.id   AF-A0A7J4NUI3-F1
#
_cell.length_a   1.000
_cell.length_b   1.000
_cell.length_c   1.000
_cell.angle_alpha   90.00
_cell.angle_beta   90.00
_cell.angle_gamma   90.00
#
_symmetry.space_group_name_H-M   'P 1'
#
loop_
_entity.id
_entity.type
_entity.pdbx_description
1 polymer ?
#
loop_
_entity_poly.entity_id
_entity_poly.type
_entity_poly.pdbx_seq_one_letter_code
_entity_poly.pdbx_strand_id
1 'polypeptide(L)'
;ENMWGWDVMAPDMVTDSDWDEIYDIYVNDKYDLGTKEFFNTSNPYAYQAMTARMLETTRKGYWNASDEVIRSLAKEYVESVVENGVTCCHHTCGNPLLDEYVQGLLSVAGVSEQDADMYRKMMDEATERAASGKGVGDYVEGYEMEDESARSADTGPMSFSGSDIMGLLIVLLAAGAIYVGFRKGGG
;
A
#
# COMPACT_ATOMS: atom_id res chain seq x y z
N GLU A 1 6.02 -3.14 5.63
CA GLU A 1 6.16 -2.44 4.33
C GLU A 1 6.53 -3.36 3.16
N ASN A 2 7.74 -3.94 3.09
CA ASN A 2 8.13 -4.70 1.88
C ASN A 2 7.29 -5.97 1.64
N MET A 3 6.90 -6.68 2.69
CA MET A 3 6.06 -7.87 2.54
C MET A 3 4.68 -7.54 1.97
N TRP A 4 4.07 -6.44 2.40
CA TRP A 4 2.85 -5.91 1.79
C TRP A 4 3.02 -5.64 0.29
N GLY A 5 4.17 -5.10 -0.12
CA GLY A 5 4.45 -4.89 -1.53
C GLY A 5 4.36 -6.17 -2.35
N TRP A 6 4.88 -7.28 -1.81
CA TRP A 6 4.76 -8.60 -2.43
C TRP A 6 3.33 -9.12 -2.41
N ASP A 7 2.61 -8.94 -1.31
CA ASP A 7 1.22 -9.35 -1.15
C ASP A 7 0.29 -8.69 -2.20
N VAL A 8 0.48 -7.38 -2.43
CA VAL A 8 -0.31 -6.65 -3.44
C VAL A 8 0.09 -7.02 -4.87
N MET A 9 1.39 -7.15 -5.15
CA MET A 9 1.89 -7.32 -6.52
C MET A 9 1.90 -8.79 -6.99
N ALA A 10 1.99 -9.73 -6.05
CA ALA A 10 2.09 -11.16 -6.28
C ALA A 10 1.40 -11.92 -5.11
N PRO A 11 0.06 -11.88 -5.00
CA PRO A 11 -0.68 -12.39 -3.85
C PRO A 11 -0.49 -13.89 -3.59
N ASP A 12 -0.05 -14.66 -4.59
CA ASP A 12 0.26 -16.08 -4.40
C ASP A 12 1.56 -16.33 -3.60
N MET A 13 2.34 -15.28 -3.32
CA MET A 13 3.65 -15.36 -2.64
C MET A 13 3.60 -15.07 -1.13
N VAL A 14 2.55 -14.37 -0.67
CA VAL A 14 2.36 -14.02 0.74
C VAL A 14 1.00 -14.56 1.15
N THR A 15 0.98 -15.43 2.15
CA THR A 15 -0.21 -16.12 2.62
C THR A 15 -0.70 -15.56 3.96
N ASP A 16 -1.92 -15.90 4.36
CA ASP A 16 -2.43 -15.60 5.71
C ASP A 16 -1.46 -16.09 6.79
N SER A 17 -0.84 -17.26 6.60
CA SER A 17 0.10 -17.82 7.57
C SER A 17 1.41 -17.03 7.72
N ASP A 18 1.82 -16.30 6.67
CA ASP A 18 2.99 -15.42 6.76
C ASP A 18 2.67 -14.18 7.61
N TRP A 19 1.46 -13.64 7.49
CA TRP A 19 0.99 -12.56 8.34
C TRP A 19 0.77 -13.01 9.79
N ASP A 20 0.17 -14.20 9.99
CA ASP A 20 0.00 -14.80 11.31
C ASP A 20 1.35 -14.97 12.02
N GLU A 21 2.37 -15.46 11.34
CA GLU A 21 3.70 -15.65 11.93
C GLU A 21 4.34 -14.31 12.33
N ILE A 22 4.16 -13.25 11.54
CA ILE A 22 4.71 -11.92 11.88
C ILE A 22 3.94 -11.31 13.06
N TYR A 23 2.63 -11.47 13.12
CA TYR A 23 1.85 -11.10 14.30
C TYR A 23 2.36 -11.86 15.54
N ASP A 24 2.55 -13.17 15.43
CA ASP A 24 3.01 -14.00 16.52
C ASP A 24 4.40 -13.61 17.04
N ILE A 25 5.32 -13.29 16.13
CA ILE A 25 6.69 -12.90 16.49
C ILE A 25 6.72 -11.52 17.13
N TYR A 26 6.09 -10.51 16.50
CA TYR A 26 6.30 -9.12 16.90
C TYR A 26 5.28 -8.61 17.91
N VAL A 27 4.05 -9.14 17.89
CA VAL A 27 2.95 -8.68 18.76
C VAL A 27 2.72 -9.66 19.90
N ASN A 28 2.57 -10.97 19.62
CA ASN A 28 2.43 -11.97 20.69
C ASN A 28 3.76 -12.33 21.38
N ASP A 29 4.90 -11.87 20.85
CA ASP A 29 6.23 -12.20 21.36
C ASP A 29 6.44 -13.70 21.60
N LYS A 30 6.08 -14.53 20.60
CA LYS A 30 6.11 -16.00 20.63
C LYS A 30 7.45 -16.62 21.10
N TYR A 31 8.53 -15.84 21.06
CA TYR A 31 9.88 -16.27 21.45
C TYR A 31 10.39 -15.62 22.74
N ASP A 32 9.54 -14.90 23.48
CA ASP A 32 9.86 -14.22 24.74
C ASP A 32 11.08 -13.28 24.61
N LEU A 33 11.15 -12.52 23.52
CA LEU A 33 12.25 -11.63 23.18
C LEU A 33 12.13 -10.25 23.85
N GLY A 34 10.99 -9.95 24.46
CA GLY A 34 10.67 -8.64 25.00
C GLY A 34 10.40 -7.61 23.90
N THR A 35 9.70 -8.00 22.83
CA THR A 35 9.50 -7.13 21.65
C THR A 35 8.83 -5.81 22.00
N LYS A 36 7.79 -5.84 22.85
CA LYS A 36 7.07 -4.64 23.30
C LYS A 36 8.00 -3.66 24.02
N GLU A 37 8.78 -4.15 24.98
CA GLU A 37 9.77 -3.33 25.72
C GLU A 37 10.85 -2.77 24.80
N PHE A 38 11.36 -3.62 23.87
CA PHE A 38 12.35 -3.22 22.90
C PHE A 38 11.86 -2.06 22.02
N PHE A 39 10.64 -2.15 21.48
CA PHE A 39 10.08 -1.09 20.65
C PHE A 39 9.75 0.15 21.45
N ASN A 40 9.12 0.03 22.62
CA ASN A 40 8.82 1.17 23.49
C ASN A 40 10.07 1.98 23.82
N THR A 41 11.20 1.31 24.09
CA THR A 41 12.47 1.99 24.39
C THR A 41 13.21 2.50 23.15
N SER A 42 13.23 1.71 22.07
CA SER A 42 14.11 1.97 20.93
C SER A 42 13.45 2.81 19.84
N ASN A 43 12.22 2.44 19.46
CA ASN A 43 11.46 3.12 18.40
C ASN A 43 9.97 2.72 18.44
N PRO A 44 9.13 3.37 19.26
CA PRO A 44 7.71 3.04 19.36
C PRO A 44 6.96 3.34 18.06
N TYR A 45 7.42 4.32 17.28
CA TYR A 45 6.82 4.68 16.00
C TYR A 45 6.96 3.58 14.93
N ALA A 46 8.02 2.77 15.02
CA ALA A 46 8.18 1.59 14.16
C ALA A 46 7.15 0.52 14.48
N TYR A 47 6.89 0.27 15.78
CA TYR A 47 5.86 -0.67 16.21
C TYR A 47 4.47 -0.24 15.75
N GLN A 48 4.14 1.05 15.91
CA GLN A 48 2.90 1.62 15.38
C GLN A 48 2.77 1.47 13.87
N ALA A 49 3.85 1.65 13.10
CA ALA A 49 3.81 1.44 11.65
C ALA A 49 3.60 -0.05 11.29
N MET A 50 4.18 -0.97 12.07
CA MET A 50 4.00 -2.40 11.86
C MET A 50 2.56 -2.86 12.16
N THR A 51 2.02 -2.45 13.31
CA THR A 51 0.63 -2.80 13.70
C THR A 51 -0.39 -2.11 12.81
N ALA A 52 -0.16 -0.85 12.42
CA ALA A 52 -0.97 -0.16 11.40
C ALA A 52 -0.98 -0.91 10.06
N ARG A 53 0.18 -1.40 9.62
CA ARG A 53 0.27 -2.18 8.37
C ARG A 53 -0.50 -3.48 8.46
N MET A 54 -0.40 -4.21 9.56
CA MET A 54 -1.19 -5.43 9.82
C MET A 54 -2.69 -5.13 9.88
N LEU A 55 -3.11 -4.05 10.53
CA LEU A 55 -4.52 -3.65 10.52
C LEU A 55 -5.00 -3.31 9.10
N GLU A 56 -4.17 -2.63 8.31
CA GLU A 56 -4.50 -2.30 6.91
C GLU A 56 -4.65 -3.55 6.03
N THR A 57 -3.92 -4.65 6.30
CA THR A 57 -4.05 -5.89 5.49
C THR A 57 -5.36 -6.58 5.76
N THR A 58 -5.77 -6.60 7.03
CA THR A 58 -7.10 -7.10 7.43
C THR A 58 -8.21 -6.26 6.82
N ARG A 59 -8.10 -4.92 6.91
CA ARG A 59 -9.10 -3.98 6.38
C ARG A 59 -9.28 -4.12 4.86
N LYS A 60 -8.20 -4.38 4.13
CA LYS A 60 -8.22 -4.55 2.68
C LYS A 60 -8.49 -5.99 2.22
N GLY A 61 -8.58 -6.96 3.13
CA GLY A 61 -8.86 -8.36 2.82
C GLY A 61 -7.68 -9.15 2.25
N TYR A 62 -6.44 -8.68 2.45
CA TYR A 62 -5.23 -9.43 2.08
C TYR A 62 -4.82 -10.44 3.15
N TRP A 63 -5.21 -10.18 4.39
CA TRP A 63 -5.01 -11.10 5.51
C TRP A 63 -6.32 -11.39 6.22
N ASN A 64 -6.73 -12.65 6.23
CA ASN A 64 -7.93 -13.12 6.93
C ASN A 64 -7.63 -13.49 8.39
N ALA A 65 -7.21 -12.50 9.17
CA ALA A 65 -6.96 -12.65 10.61
C ALA A 65 -8.22 -12.99 11.40
N SER A 66 -8.07 -13.69 12.52
CA SER A 66 -9.20 -13.93 13.44
C SER A 66 -9.64 -12.63 14.14
N ASP A 67 -10.90 -12.58 14.58
CA ASP A 67 -11.43 -11.46 15.36
C ASP A 67 -10.61 -11.19 16.64
N GLU A 68 -9.98 -12.22 17.22
CA GLU A 68 -9.10 -12.07 18.37
C GLU A 68 -7.81 -11.33 18.01
N VAL A 69 -7.18 -11.71 16.89
CA VAL A 69 -5.97 -11.07 16.38
C VAL A 69 -6.24 -9.61 15.99
N ILE A 70 -7.36 -9.35 15.30
CA ILE A 70 -7.76 -7.98 14.91
C ILE A 70 -7.97 -7.10 16.15
N ARG A 71 -8.66 -7.61 17.18
CA ARG A 71 -8.88 -6.90 18.44
C ARG A 71 -7.57 -6.64 19.19
N SER A 72 -6.70 -7.64 19.26
CA SER A 72 -5.37 -7.52 19.86
C SER A 72 -4.53 -6.44 19.16
N LEU A 73 -4.48 -6.46 17.83
CA LEU A 73 -3.78 -5.45 17.03
C LEU A 73 -4.31 -4.04 17.23
N ALA A 74 -5.63 -3.87 17.21
CA ALA A 74 -6.25 -2.57 17.44
C ALA A 74 -5.90 -2.03 18.83
N LYS A 75 -5.93 -2.90 19.85
CA LYS A 75 -5.54 -2.55 21.21
C LYS A 75 -4.07 -2.14 21.29
N GLU A 76 -3.16 -2.95 20.76
CA GLU A 76 -1.72 -2.68 20.78
C GLU A 76 -1.36 -1.41 20.01
N TYR A 77 -2.01 -1.15 18.87
CA TYR A 77 -1.83 0.09 18.12
C TYR A 77 -2.29 1.32 18.92
N VAL A 78 -3.49 1.26 19.50
CA VAL A 78 -4.08 2.37 20.25
C VAL A 78 -3.29 2.67 21.52
N GLU A 79 -2.96 1.64 22.31
CA GLU A 79 -2.16 1.80 23.53
C GLU A 79 -0.76 2.35 23.20
N SER A 80 -0.12 1.89 22.12
CA SER A 80 1.17 2.43 21.70
C SER A 80 1.10 3.92 21.33
N VAL A 81 0.03 4.35 20.65
CA VAL A 81 -0.20 5.77 20.31
C VAL A 81 -0.41 6.60 21.58
N VAL A 82 -1.23 6.12 22.51
CA VAL A 82 -1.53 6.82 23.77
C VAL A 82 -0.29 6.93 24.65
N GLU A 83 0.50 5.87 24.75
CA GLU A 83 1.71 5.82 25.59
C GLU A 83 2.87 6.62 24.99
N ASN A 84 3.06 6.54 23.67
CA ASN A 84 4.30 6.99 23.03
C ASN A 84 4.13 8.16 22.05
N GLY A 85 2.92 8.65 21.83
CA GLY A 85 2.62 9.68 20.84
C GLY A 85 2.35 9.12 19.44
N VAL A 86 1.84 9.97 18.56
CA VAL A 86 1.36 9.58 17.22
C VAL A 86 2.51 9.48 16.21
N THR A 87 2.69 8.33 15.57
CA THR A 87 3.45 8.23 14.33
C THR A 87 2.62 8.73 13.14
N CYS A 88 3.14 9.70 12.38
CA CYS A 88 2.41 10.31 11.28
C CYS A 88 3.07 10.10 9.91
N CYS A 89 2.42 9.31 9.07
CA CYS A 89 2.61 9.27 7.63
C CYS A 89 1.31 8.83 6.94
N HIS A 90 1.31 8.74 5.61
CA HIS A 90 0.16 8.29 4.81
C HIS A 90 -0.28 6.83 5.08
N HIS A 91 0.52 6.04 5.80
CA HIS A 91 0.18 4.67 6.19
C HIS A 91 -0.33 4.53 7.63
N THR A 92 -0.24 5.60 8.44
CA THR A 92 -0.60 5.60 9.87
C THR A 92 -1.63 6.69 10.13
N CYS A 93 -1.33 7.75 10.90
CA CYS A 93 -2.27 8.83 11.22
C CYS A 93 -2.93 9.46 9.97
N GLY A 94 -2.15 9.56 8.88
CA GLY A 94 -2.55 10.18 7.63
C GLY A 94 -3.41 9.27 6.74
N ASN A 95 -3.71 8.06 7.19
CA ASN A 95 -4.65 7.15 6.53
C ASN A 95 -6.02 7.23 7.23
N PRO A 96 -6.95 8.09 6.75
CA PRO A 96 -8.26 8.25 7.38
C PRO A 96 -9.10 6.97 7.36
N LEU A 97 -8.93 6.11 6.34
CA LEU A 97 -9.68 4.85 6.24
C LEU A 97 -9.20 3.82 7.25
N LEU A 98 -7.89 3.80 7.55
CA LEU A 98 -7.36 2.98 8.64
C LEU A 98 -7.84 3.51 9.98
N ASP A 99 -7.84 4.83 10.19
CA ASP A 99 -8.31 5.43 11.43
C ASP A 99 -9.80 5.13 11.68
N GLU A 100 -10.66 5.27 10.67
CA GLU A 100 -12.08 4.88 10.76
C GLU A 100 -12.24 3.39 11.13
N TYR A 101 -11.43 2.52 10.53
CA TYR A 101 -11.44 1.09 10.84
C TYR A 101 -11.04 0.81 12.29
N VAL A 102 -9.95 1.44 12.78
CA VAL A 102 -9.52 1.31 14.18
C VAL A 102 -10.58 1.85 15.13
N GLN A 103 -11.19 3.00 14.83
CA GLN A 103 -12.26 3.57 15.64
C GLN A 103 -13.47 2.63 15.78
N GLY A 104 -13.84 1.92 14.71
CA GLY A 104 -14.88 0.89 14.75
C GLY A 104 -14.54 -0.30 15.67
N LEU A 105 -13.26 -0.59 15.86
CA LEU A 105 -12.78 -1.69 16.70
C LEU A 105 -12.66 -1.34 18.19
N LEU A 106 -12.59 -0.05 18.56
CA LEU A 106 -12.31 0.39 19.94
C LEU A 106 -13.25 -0.24 20.97
N SER A 107 -14.54 -0.33 20.65
CA SER A 107 -15.57 -0.87 21.56
C SER A 107 -15.43 -2.37 21.84
N VAL A 108 -14.76 -3.12 20.97
CA VAL A 108 -14.61 -4.59 21.06
C VAL A 108 -13.18 -5.03 21.33
N ALA A 109 -12.19 -4.16 21.10
CA ALA A 109 -10.76 -4.45 21.25
C ALA A 109 -10.30 -4.53 22.72
N GLY A 110 -11.14 -4.18 23.70
CA GLY A 110 -10.75 -4.18 25.11
C GLY A 110 -9.80 -3.03 25.46
N VAL A 111 -9.85 -1.95 24.70
CA VAL A 111 -9.23 -0.65 25.00
C VAL A 111 -10.06 0.04 26.09
N SER A 112 -9.40 0.72 27.04
CA SER A 112 -10.14 1.48 28.06
C SER A 112 -10.84 2.68 27.44
N GLU A 113 -11.99 3.11 27.98
CA GLU A 113 -12.67 4.32 27.49
C GLU A 113 -11.76 5.56 27.52
N GLN A 114 -10.89 5.63 28.54
CA GLN A 114 -9.91 6.70 28.67
C GLN A 114 -8.90 6.68 27.51
N ASP A 115 -8.34 5.52 27.18
CA ASP A 115 -7.37 5.38 26.08
C ASP A 115 -8.02 5.60 24.73
N ALA A 116 -9.27 5.16 24.56
CA ALA A 116 -10.06 5.43 23.36
C ALA A 116 -10.29 6.94 23.15
N ASP A 117 -10.62 7.68 24.22
CA ASP A 117 -10.77 9.15 24.18
C ASP A 117 -9.43 9.86 23.91
N MET A 118 -8.35 9.42 24.56
CA MET A 118 -7.01 9.98 24.34
C MET A 118 -6.54 9.74 22.91
N TYR A 119 -6.73 8.53 22.38
CA TYR A 119 -6.42 8.19 21.00
C TYR A 119 -7.15 9.09 20.02
N ARG A 120 -8.48 9.22 20.14
CA ARG A 120 -9.29 10.10 19.28
C ARG A 120 -8.74 11.53 19.27
N LYS A 121 -8.49 12.09 20.45
CA LYS A 121 -7.95 13.45 20.60
C LYS A 121 -6.58 13.58 19.94
N MET A 122 -5.66 12.65 20.18
CA MET A 122 -4.30 12.70 19.65
C MET A 122 -4.30 12.56 18.12
N MET A 123 -5.15 11.71 17.56
CA MET A 123 -5.29 11.54 16.11
C MET A 123 -5.89 12.79 15.46
N ASP A 124 -6.89 13.41 16.08
CA ASP A 124 -7.47 14.68 15.61
C ASP A 124 -6.46 15.83 15.62
N GLU A 125 -5.66 15.94 16.68
CA GLU A 125 -4.60 16.94 16.81
C GLU A 125 -3.49 16.71 15.76
N ALA A 126 -3.04 15.46 15.61
CA ALA A 126 -1.95 15.11 14.68
C ALA A 126 -2.33 15.29 13.19
N THR A 127 -3.62 15.26 12.88
CA THR A 127 -4.13 15.39 11.51
C THR A 127 -4.81 16.73 11.23
N GLU A 128 -4.86 17.63 12.21
CA GLU A 128 -5.59 18.91 12.15
C GLU A 128 -7.08 18.76 11.77
N ARG A 129 -7.67 17.56 11.89
CA ARG A 129 -9.07 17.26 11.53
C ARG A 129 -10.08 18.08 12.33
N ALA A 130 -9.76 18.39 13.59
CA ALA A 130 -10.59 19.24 14.43
C ALA A 130 -10.59 20.72 13.99
N ALA A 131 -9.51 21.19 13.32
CA ALA A 131 -9.42 22.56 12.80
C ALA A 131 -10.10 22.70 11.43
N SER A 132 -10.18 21.61 10.66
CA SER A 132 -10.76 21.57 9.33
C SER A 132 -12.28 21.33 9.31
N GLY A 133 -13.01 21.73 10.37
CA GLY A 133 -14.47 21.68 10.48
C GLY A 133 -15.20 22.44 9.35
N LYS A 134 -15.18 21.87 8.15
CA LYS A 134 -15.90 22.21 6.92
C LYS A 134 -15.64 21.10 5.90
N GLY A 135 -16.69 20.30 5.66
CA GLY A 135 -16.89 19.64 4.38
C GLY A 135 -16.43 18.19 4.32
N VAL A 136 -17.42 17.30 4.37
CA VAL A 136 -17.47 16.15 3.46
C VAL A 136 -16.96 16.59 2.08
N GLY A 137 -15.90 15.94 1.60
CA GLY A 137 -15.45 16.05 0.20
C GLY A 137 -14.12 16.76 0.00
N ASP A 138 -13.03 16.09 0.32
CA ASP A 138 -11.90 16.05 -0.61
C ASP A 138 -11.67 14.57 -0.97
N TYR A 139 -12.64 14.03 -1.70
CA TYR A 139 -12.38 12.84 -2.50
C TYR A 139 -11.34 13.27 -3.53
N VAL A 140 -10.08 12.91 -3.31
CA VAL A 140 -9.10 12.92 -4.38
C VAL A 140 -9.49 11.77 -5.30
N GLU A 141 -10.21 12.13 -6.36
CA GLU A 141 -10.58 11.23 -7.45
C GLU A 141 -9.28 10.70 -8.05
N GLY A 142 -8.88 9.50 -7.61
CA GLY A 142 -7.77 8.78 -8.23
C GLY A 142 -8.12 8.57 -9.69
N TYR A 143 -7.12 8.66 -10.57
CA TYR A 143 -7.29 8.50 -12.01
C TYR A 143 -8.24 7.35 -12.34
N GLU A 144 -9.47 7.71 -12.70
CA GLU A 144 -10.43 6.78 -13.25
C GLU A 144 -9.91 6.44 -14.64
N MET A 145 -9.50 5.19 -14.84
CA MET A 145 -9.19 4.69 -16.18
C MET A 145 -10.52 4.67 -16.92
N GLU A 146 -10.75 5.67 -17.76
CA GLU A 146 -11.83 5.63 -18.72
C GLU A 146 -11.70 4.32 -19.50
N ASP A 147 -12.76 3.52 -19.47
CA ASP A 147 -12.86 2.33 -20.31
C ASP A 147 -12.84 2.87 -21.74
N GLU A 148 -11.68 2.85 -22.40
CA GLU A 148 -11.58 3.08 -23.83
C GLU A 148 -12.42 1.98 -24.47
N SER A 149 -13.69 2.31 -24.70
CA SER A 149 -14.60 1.50 -25.49
C SER A 149 -13.84 1.21 -26.77
N ALA A 150 -13.48 -0.06 -26.97
CA ALA A 150 -12.79 -0.52 -28.16
C ALA A 150 -13.46 0.14 -29.36
N ARG A 151 -12.76 1.12 -29.95
CA ARG A 151 -13.28 1.83 -31.11
C ARG A 151 -13.51 0.76 -32.15
N SER A 152 -14.78 0.65 -32.52
CA SER A 152 -15.22 -0.20 -33.62
C SER A 152 -14.26 -0.04 -34.79
N ALA A 153 -13.82 -1.17 -35.33
CA ALA A 153 -12.96 -1.22 -36.50
C ALA A 153 -13.58 -0.38 -37.61
N ASP A 154 -12.94 0.75 -37.94
CA ASP A 154 -13.19 1.46 -39.18
C ASP A 154 -11.87 1.56 -39.94
N THR A 155 -11.89 1.00 -41.14
CA THR A 155 -10.76 0.78 -42.03
C THR A 155 -10.22 2.10 -42.59
N GLY A 156 -9.01 2.49 -42.18
CA GLY A 156 -8.23 3.61 -42.76
C GLY A 156 -6.73 3.30 -42.73
N PRO A 157 -5.91 3.81 -43.69
CA PRO A 157 -4.52 3.36 -43.84
C PRO A 157 -3.66 3.79 -42.64
N MET A 158 -2.88 2.84 -42.13
CA MET A 158 -2.02 2.95 -40.94
C MET A 158 -1.37 4.32 -40.77
N SER A 159 -1.57 4.93 -39.59
CA SER A 159 -0.85 6.13 -39.15
C SER A 159 0.60 5.77 -38.82
N PHE A 160 1.50 5.95 -39.77
CA PHE A 160 2.93 5.83 -39.55
C PHE A 160 3.52 7.20 -39.18
N SER A 161 4.32 7.25 -38.11
CA SER A 161 5.09 8.46 -37.77
C SER A 161 6.15 8.71 -38.85
N GLY A 162 6.52 9.97 -39.08
CA GLY A 162 7.59 10.32 -40.03
C GLY A 162 8.92 9.64 -39.72
N SER A 163 9.16 9.29 -38.45
CA SER A 163 10.32 8.50 -38.00
C SER A 163 10.33 7.07 -38.53
N ASP A 164 9.16 6.47 -38.72
CA ASP A 164 9.03 5.06 -39.06
C ASP A 164 9.24 4.83 -40.56
N ILE A 165 8.79 5.78 -41.38
CA ILE A 165 9.06 5.80 -42.82
C ILE A 165 10.56 5.97 -43.07
N MET A 166 11.21 6.86 -42.31
CA MET A 166 12.65 7.07 -42.39
C MET A 166 13.44 5.83 -41.95
N GLY A 167 13.00 5.15 -40.88
CA GLY A 167 13.59 3.89 -40.44
C GLY A 167 13.51 2.80 -41.51
N LEU A 168 12.35 2.66 -42.16
CA LEU A 168 12.12 1.63 -43.18
C LEU A 168 12.95 1.88 -44.45
N LEU A 169 13.12 3.15 -44.85
CA LEU A 169 14.00 3.52 -45.97
C LEU A 169 15.47 3.20 -45.69
N ILE A 170 15.95 3.46 -44.46
CA ILE A 170 17.33 3.15 -44.08
C ILE A 170 17.59 1.63 -44.14
N VAL A 171 16.66 0.82 -43.64
CA VAL A 171 16.78 -0.64 -43.67
C VAL A 171 16.82 -1.16 -45.10
N LEU A 172 15.95 -0.65 -45.99
CA LEU A 172 15.94 -1.07 -47.39
C LEU A 172 17.21 -0.67 -48.15
N LEU A 173 17.75 0.53 -47.88
CA LEU A 173 19.02 0.96 -48.48
C LEU A 173 20.20 0.12 -47.99
N ALA A 174 20.25 -0.20 -46.69
CA ALA A 174 21.28 -1.08 -46.13
C ALA A 174 21.21 -2.49 -46.73
N ALA A 175 20.01 -3.07 -46.81
CA ALA A 175 19.81 -4.39 -47.41
C ALA A 175 20.17 -4.41 -48.91
N GLY A 176 19.82 -3.35 -49.65
CA GLY A 176 20.19 -3.18 -51.05
C GLY A 176 21.70 -3.07 -51.27
N ALA A 177 22.39 -2.29 -50.42
CA ALA A 177 23.85 -2.16 -50.47
C ALA A 177 24.55 -3.51 -50.19
N ILE A 178 24.06 -4.26 -49.19
CA ILE A 178 24.55 -5.60 -48.87
C ILE A 178 24.34 -6.55 -50.06
N TYR A 179 23.13 -6.58 -50.63
CA TYR A 179 22.79 -7.44 -51.77
C TYR A 179 23.65 -7.15 -53.01
N VAL A 180 23.86 -5.88 -53.34
CA VAL A 180 24.74 -5.47 -54.45
C VAL A 180 26.20 -5.84 -54.17
N GLY A 181 26.66 -5.68 -52.93
CA GLY A 181 27.99 -6.11 -52.49
C GLY A 181 28.22 -7.61 -52.69
N PHE A 182 27.27 -8.44 -52.24
CA PHE A 182 27.32 -9.90 -52.44
C PHE A 182 27.28 -10.30 -53.91
N ARG A 183 26.53 -9.57 -54.76
CA ARG A 183 26.43 -9.88 -56.20
C ARG A 183 27.66 -9.45 -56.99
N LYS A 184 28.39 -8.41 -56.57
CA LYS A 184 29.63 -7.95 -57.22
C LYS A 184 30.90 -8.64 -56.72
N GLY A 185 30.88 -9.22 -55.52
CA GLY A 185 32.04 -9.93 -54.94
C GLY A 185 32.11 -11.44 -55.22
N GLY A 186 31.13 -12.00 -55.93
CA GLY A 186 31.03 -13.43 -56.23
C GLY A 186 31.39 -13.82 -57.68
N GLY A 187 32.17 -13.00 -58.39
CA GLY A 187 32.67 -13.27 -59.75
C GLY A 187 34.19 -13.26 -59.79
#